data_AF-A0A4Q4UEK0-F1
#
_entry.id   AF-A0A4Q4UEK0-F1
#
_cell.length_a   1.000
_cell.length_b   1.000
_cell.length_c   1.000
_cell.angle_alpha   90.00
_cell.angle_beta   90.00
_cell.angle_gamma   90.00
#
_symmetry.space_group_name_H-M   'P 1'
#
loop_
_entity.id
_entity.type
_entity.pdbx_description
1 polymer ?
#
loop_
_entity_poly.entity_id
_entity_poly.type
_entity_poly.pdbx_seq_one_letter_code
_entity_poly.pdbx_strand_id
1 'polypeptide(L)'
;MTTAELYDRYGKPYEVRVSRVDGKAPEPHAPPYAIYPMTPSLPAHKAFDPEIVISDYGASFVASQTPSPTLYTPALYAPPEGFFADPITPAADIWTLGVNLYEVLGKRSLFDIWARDKYDIIAEMVNTLGVLPARWWDSWANDGESFEPNGERLSDFRRTGTPPFRRLHQRLWDMGRGETPETCQWNIAGGELQALENFLRGMIAFEPIDRLTAEQLMASEYMIKWALPAWERQMRRKEGLKIR
;
A
#
# COMPACT_ATOMS: atom_id res chain seq x y z
N MET A 1 3.93 -24.97 18.23
CA MET A 1 3.84 -25.68 16.94
C MET A 1 5.19 -26.34 16.69
N THR A 2 5.24 -27.65 16.53
CA THR A 2 6.47 -28.42 16.25
C THR A 2 6.79 -28.44 14.75
N THR A 3 8.02 -28.82 14.37
CA THR A 3 8.41 -28.95 12.95
C THR A 3 7.54 -29.96 12.20
N ALA A 4 7.16 -31.06 12.86
CA ALA A 4 6.28 -32.07 12.28
C ALA A 4 4.87 -31.53 12.00
N GLU A 5 4.31 -30.76 12.94
CA GLU A 5 3.01 -30.07 12.75
C GLU A 5 3.08 -29.03 11.63
N LEU A 6 4.21 -28.36 11.46
CA LEU A 6 4.43 -27.37 10.40
C LEU A 6 4.44 -28.05 9.03
N TYR A 7 5.12 -29.20 8.89
CA TYR A 7 5.17 -29.97 7.65
C TYR A 7 3.87 -30.69 7.32
N ASP A 8 3.13 -31.14 8.32
CA ASP A 8 1.78 -31.70 8.12
C ASP A 8 0.84 -30.63 7.55
N ARG A 9 0.91 -29.41 8.10
CA ARG A 9 0.03 -28.30 7.72
C ARG A 9 0.39 -27.65 6.38
N TYR A 10 1.68 -27.47 6.09
CA TYR A 10 2.15 -26.67 4.96
C TYR A 10 2.97 -27.46 3.94
N GLY A 11 3.21 -28.74 4.18
CA GLY A 11 4.11 -29.56 3.39
C GLY A 11 5.58 -29.43 3.84
N LYS A 12 6.40 -30.38 3.39
CA LYS A 12 7.85 -30.34 3.60
C LYS A 12 8.48 -29.30 2.67
N PRO A 13 9.58 -28.65 3.07
CA PRO A 13 10.35 -27.76 2.19
C PRO A 13 10.70 -28.46 0.88
N TYR A 14 10.50 -27.75 -0.23
CA TYR A 14 10.83 -28.25 -1.55
C TYR A 14 12.21 -27.75 -1.95
N GLU A 15 13.18 -28.65 -1.92
CA GLU A 15 14.57 -28.42 -2.30
C GLU A 15 14.75 -28.48 -3.82
N VAL A 16 15.50 -27.50 -4.34
CA VAL A 16 15.91 -27.46 -5.75
C VAL A 16 17.41 -27.32 -5.80
N ARG A 17 18.04 -28.14 -6.62
CA ARG A 17 19.49 -28.05 -6.82
C ARG A 17 19.81 -26.76 -7.57
N VAL A 18 20.78 -26.00 -7.05
CA VAL A 18 21.31 -24.85 -7.77
C VAL A 18 22.25 -25.35 -8.86
N SER A 19 22.00 -24.94 -10.09
CA SER A 19 22.84 -25.25 -11.26
C SER A 19 23.21 -23.98 -12.00
N ARG A 20 24.40 -23.95 -12.59
CA ARG A 20 24.82 -22.84 -13.43
C ARG A 20 24.10 -22.90 -14.78
N VAL A 21 23.73 -21.73 -15.32
CA VAL A 21 23.09 -21.60 -16.64
C VAL A 21 24.02 -22.10 -17.76
N ASP A 22 25.34 -22.00 -17.57
CA ASP A 22 26.37 -22.48 -18.49
C ASP A 22 26.65 -23.99 -18.38
N GLY A 23 25.93 -24.72 -17.53
CA GLY A 23 26.06 -26.17 -17.34
C GLY A 23 27.31 -26.63 -16.57
N LYS A 24 28.16 -25.70 -16.08
CA LYS A 24 29.34 -26.06 -15.28
C LYS A 24 28.96 -26.39 -13.82
N ALA A 25 29.91 -26.97 -13.10
CA ALA A 25 29.75 -27.23 -11.67
C ALA A 25 29.62 -25.91 -10.87
N PRO A 26 28.72 -25.83 -9.87
CA PRO A 26 28.62 -24.69 -8.96
C PRO A 26 29.94 -24.40 -8.26
N GLU A 27 30.23 -23.12 -8.01
CA GLU A 27 31.43 -22.72 -7.25
C GLU A 27 31.24 -22.99 -5.75
N PRO A 28 32.34 -23.11 -4.97
CA PRO A 28 32.27 -23.45 -3.54
C PRO A 28 31.42 -22.50 -2.69
N HIS A 29 31.23 -21.27 -3.15
CA HIS A 29 30.47 -20.23 -2.46
C HIS A 29 28.99 -20.17 -2.85
N ALA A 30 28.57 -20.93 -3.87
CA ALA A 30 27.18 -21.05 -4.24
C ALA A 30 26.50 -22.12 -3.37
N PRO A 31 25.32 -21.85 -2.79
CA PRO A 31 24.60 -22.86 -2.04
C PRO A 31 24.25 -24.06 -2.95
N PRO A 32 24.41 -25.31 -2.49
CA PRO A 32 24.19 -26.50 -3.32
C PRO A 32 22.72 -26.71 -3.70
N TYR A 33 21.81 -26.13 -2.92
CA TYR A 33 20.37 -26.15 -3.16
C TYR A 33 19.75 -24.83 -2.67
N ALA A 34 18.57 -24.53 -3.20
CA ALA A 34 17.68 -23.50 -2.72
C ALA A 34 16.39 -24.16 -2.23
N ILE A 35 15.73 -23.53 -1.27
CA ILE A 35 14.40 -23.93 -0.82
C ILE A 35 13.41 -23.01 -1.53
N TYR A 36 12.41 -23.58 -2.22
CA TYR A 36 11.32 -22.76 -2.72
C TYR A 36 10.61 -22.10 -1.55
N PRO A 37 10.41 -20.77 -1.56
CA PRO A 37 9.73 -20.09 -0.48
C PRO A 37 8.32 -20.65 -0.35
N MET A 38 7.95 -20.98 0.88
CA MET A 38 6.55 -21.25 1.19
C MET A 38 5.77 -19.97 0.92
N THR A 39 4.79 -20.01 0.03
CA THR A 39 3.83 -18.91 -0.15
C THR A 39 2.54 -19.29 0.56
N PRO A 40 2.41 -19.03 1.88
CA PRO A 40 1.16 -19.28 2.58
C PRO A 40 0.10 -18.34 2.00
N SER A 41 -0.77 -18.86 1.15
CA SER A 41 -1.95 -18.15 0.68
C SER A 41 -3.17 -18.70 1.43
N LEU A 42 -3.84 -17.82 2.17
CA LEU A 42 -5.12 -18.14 2.79
C LEU A 42 -6.19 -17.31 2.08
N PRO A 43 -7.22 -17.93 1.48
CA PRO A 43 -8.34 -17.18 0.93
C PRO A 43 -8.94 -16.27 2.01
N ALA A 44 -9.22 -15.00 1.68
CA ALA A 44 -9.68 -14.01 2.66
C ALA A 44 -10.94 -14.47 3.43
N HIS A 45 -11.86 -15.21 2.79
CA HIS A 45 -13.06 -15.76 3.44
C HIS A 45 -12.77 -16.85 4.48
N LYS A 46 -11.54 -17.38 4.52
CA LYS A 46 -11.05 -18.34 5.51
C LYS A 46 -10.17 -17.70 6.58
N ALA A 47 -9.81 -16.42 6.40
CA ALA A 47 -9.10 -15.66 7.43
C ALA A 47 -10.12 -15.20 8.47
N PHE A 48 -10.14 -15.86 9.62
CA PHE A 48 -11.00 -15.50 10.74
C PHE A 48 -10.16 -14.81 11.82
N ASP A 49 -10.48 -13.55 12.10
CA ASP A 49 -9.89 -12.77 13.19
C ASP A 49 -8.34 -12.76 13.18
N PRO A 50 -7.71 -12.31 12.07
CA PRO A 50 -6.26 -12.28 11.98
C PRO A 50 -5.68 -11.28 12.99
N GLU A 51 -4.64 -11.70 13.71
CA GLU A 51 -3.77 -10.80 14.46
C GLU A 51 -2.73 -10.23 13.50
N ILE A 52 -2.64 -8.90 13.44
CA ILE A 52 -1.71 -8.18 12.56
C ILE A 52 -0.56 -7.67 13.41
N VAL A 53 0.65 -8.04 13.03
CA VAL A 53 1.89 -7.60 13.69
C VAL A 53 2.80 -7.00 12.63
N ILE A 54 3.33 -5.81 12.90
CA ILE A 54 4.38 -5.21 12.07
C ILE A 54 5.70 -5.90 12.43
N SER A 55 6.31 -6.52 11.42
CA SER A 55 7.61 -7.21 11.52
C SER A 55 8.65 -6.56 10.62
N ASP A 56 9.87 -7.09 10.66
CA ASP A 56 11.00 -6.67 9.82
C ASP A 56 11.40 -5.20 10.01
N TYR A 57 12.07 -4.95 11.14
CA TYR A 57 12.66 -3.66 11.46
C TYR A 57 14.09 -3.51 10.90
N GLY A 58 14.48 -4.34 9.90
CA GLY A 58 15.84 -4.38 9.37
C GLY A 58 16.30 -3.09 8.68
N ALA A 59 15.34 -2.27 8.23
CA ALA A 59 15.58 -0.95 7.64
C ALA A 59 15.06 0.21 8.51
N SER A 60 14.64 -0.07 9.74
CA SER A 60 14.13 0.96 10.66
C SER A 60 15.26 1.77 11.28
N PHE A 61 14.96 3.00 11.67
CA PHE A 61 15.88 3.91 12.33
C PHE A 61 15.16 4.76 13.39
N VAL A 62 15.92 5.31 14.33
CA VAL A 62 15.37 6.23 15.34
C VAL A 62 15.42 7.65 14.78
N ALA A 63 14.26 8.24 14.51
CA ALA A 63 14.15 9.55 13.85
C ALA A 63 14.99 10.66 14.54
N SER A 64 15.04 10.68 15.88
CA SER A 64 15.83 11.66 16.65
C SER A 64 17.34 11.46 16.56
N GLN A 65 17.80 10.29 16.12
CA GLN A 65 19.22 9.92 16.02
C GLN A 65 19.71 9.86 14.57
N THR A 66 18.82 9.99 13.59
CA THR A 66 19.14 9.87 12.17
C THR A 66 18.59 11.08 11.41
N PRO A 67 19.35 12.18 11.32
CA PRO A 67 18.86 13.46 10.77
C PRO A 67 18.62 13.43 9.26
N SER A 68 19.22 12.48 8.53
CA SER A 68 19.02 12.31 7.08
C SER A 68 18.91 10.81 6.75
N PRO A 69 17.77 10.18 7.09
CA PRO A 69 17.61 8.76 6.87
C PRO A 69 17.37 8.43 5.40
N THR A 70 17.94 7.32 4.93
CA THR A 70 17.64 6.77 3.61
C THR A 70 16.50 5.78 3.73
N LEU A 71 15.41 6.01 3.00
CA LEU A 71 14.31 5.06 2.91
C LEU A 71 14.66 3.92 1.94
N TYR A 72 14.46 2.69 2.39
CA TYR A 72 14.51 1.49 1.55
C TYR A 72 13.10 0.96 1.23
N THR A 73 12.08 1.79 1.44
CA THR A 73 10.68 1.46 1.11
C THR A 73 10.56 1.17 -0.39
N PRO A 74 9.88 0.08 -0.80
CA PRO A 74 9.67 -0.20 -2.21
C PRO A 74 8.99 0.98 -2.91
N ALA A 75 9.42 1.31 -4.13
CA ALA A 75 9.09 2.58 -4.78
C ALA A 75 7.58 2.87 -4.89
N LEU A 76 6.73 1.86 -5.09
CA LEU A 76 5.27 2.02 -5.15
C LEU A 76 4.62 2.43 -3.81
N TYR A 77 5.33 2.25 -2.70
CA TYR A 77 4.86 2.59 -1.36
C TYR A 77 5.62 3.77 -0.76
N ALA A 78 6.72 4.18 -1.41
CA ALA A 78 7.54 5.28 -0.95
C ALA A 78 6.78 6.61 -1.03
N PRO A 79 7.00 7.51 -0.06
CA PRO A 79 6.38 8.83 -0.06
C PRO A 79 7.06 9.76 -1.08
N PRO A 80 6.33 10.79 -1.58
CA PRO A 80 6.82 11.68 -2.63
C PRO A 80 8.13 12.41 -2.25
N GLU A 81 8.29 12.85 -1.00
CA GLU A 81 9.50 13.52 -0.51
C GLU A 81 10.78 12.68 -0.70
N GLY A 82 10.66 11.34 -0.70
CA GLY A 82 11.78 10.45 -0.98
C GLY A 82 12.28 10.51 -2.42
N PHE A 83 11.42 10.87 -3.37
CA PHE A 83 11.80 11.06 -4.78
C PHE A 83 12.37 12.45 -5.05
N PHE A 84 11.97 13.45 -4.27
CA PHE A 84 12.44 14.83 -4.38
C PHE A 84 13.63 15.15 -3.46
N ALA A 85 14.14 14.15 -2.73
CA ALA A 85 15.24 14.30 -1.76
C ALA A 85 14.95 15.35 -0.67
N ASP A 86 13.67 15.52 -0.32
CA ASP A 86 13.23 16.35 0.79
C ASP A 86 13.47 15.59 2.13
N PRO A 87 13.54 16.29 3.28
CA PRO A 87 13.74 15.66 4.57
C PRO A 87 12.68 14.61 4.91
N ILE A 88 13.14 13.41 5.26
CA ILE A 88 12.27 12.31 5.68
C ILE A 88 11.89 12.47 7.15
N THR A 89 10.59 12.36 7.43
CA THR A 89 10.02 12.44 8.78
C THR A 89 9.15 11.21 9.05
N PRO A 90 8.67 10.99 10.30
CA PRO A 90 7.72 9.90 10.59
C PRO A 90 6.42 9.95 9.77
N ALA A 91 6.10 11.08 9.12
CA ALA A 91 4.97 11.19 8.19
C ALA A 91 5.15 10.30 6.93
N ALA A 92 6.36 9.82 6.64
CA ALA A 92 6.64 8.82 5.60
C ALA A 92 5.93 7.48 5.88
N ASP A 93 5.88 7.05 7.15
CA ASP A 93 5.21 5.82 7.54
C ASP A 93 3.69 5.96 7.43
N ILE A 94 3.15 7.15 7.68
CA ILE A 94 1.72 7.45 7.48
C ILE A 94 1.33 7.33 6.00
N TRP A 95 2.15 7.88 5.09
CA TRP A 95 1.94 7.70 3.65
C TRP A 95 1.94 6.22 3.28
N THR A 96 2.98 5.50 3.71
CA THR A 96 3.16 4.07 3.45
C THR A 96 1.96 3.26 3.97
N LEU A 97 1.46 3.60 5.16
CA LEU A 97 0.26 3.00 5.74
C LEU A 97 -0.98 3.28 4.88
N GLY A 98 -1.17 4.52 4.40
CA GLY A 98 -2.31 4.87 3.54
C GLY A 98 -2.33 4.09 2.23
N VAL A 99 -1.16 3.93 1.58
CA VAL A 99 -1.01 3.10 0.39
C VAL A 99 -1.38 1.65 0.70
N ASN A 100 -0.82 1.07 1.77
CA ASN A 100 -1.10 -0.32 2.17
C ASN A 100 -2.58 -0.55 2.52
N LEU A 101 -3.21 0.37 3.27
CA LEU A 101 -4.61 0.23 3.66
C LEU A 101 -5.54 0.24 2.45
N TYR A 102 -5.29 1.10 1.46
CA TYR A 102 -6.04 1.08 0.22
C TYR A 102 -5.95 -0.31 -0.45
N GLU A 103 -4.76 -0.90 -0.52
CA GLU A 103 -4.57 -2.21 -1.15
C GLU A 103 -5.26 -3.35 -0.39
N VAL A 104 -5.20 -3.34 0.95
CA VAL A 104 -5.88 -4.31 1.81
C VAL A 104 -7.40 -4.27 1.62
N LEU A 105 -7.97 -3.07 1.42
CA LEU A 105 -9.41 -2.90 1.19
C LEU A 105 -9.82 -3.33 -0.23
N GLY A 106 -8.90 -3.19 -1.18
CA GLY A 106 -9.12 -3.34 -2.61
C GLY A 106 -8.69 -4.67 -3.23
N LYS A 107 -8.65 -4.66 -4.56
CA LYS A 107 -8.12 -5.77 -5.40
C LYS A 107 -6.98 -5.32 -6.32
N ARG A 108 -6.65 -4.02 -6.30
CA ARG A 108 -5.68 -3.40 -7.20
C ARG A 108 -4.81 -2.45 -6.37
N SER A 109 -3.56 -2.30 -6.79
CA SER A 109 -2.65 -1.33 -6.20
C SER A 109 -3.16 0.10 -6.34
N LEU A 110 -2.78 0.95 -5.37
CA LEU A 110 -3.13 2.37 -5.41
C LEU A 110 -2.43 3.06 -6.59
N PHE A 111 -1.14 2.80 -6.77
CA PHE A 111 -0.34 3.24 -7.90
C PHE A 111 -0.02 2.03 -8.80
N ASP A 112 0.17 2.28 -10.10
CA ASP A 112 0.31 1.19 -11.08
C ASP A 112 1.64 0.43 -10.93
N ILE A 113 1.55 -0.90 -10.88
CA ILE A 113 2.69 -1.82 -10.81
C ILE A 113 3.56 -1.81 -12.08
N TRP A 114 3.02 -1.30 -13.20
CA TRP A 114 3.74 -1.18 -14.46
C TRP A 114 4.51 0.13 -14.59
N ALA A 115 4.55 0.97 -13.54
CA ALA A 115 5.38 2.15 -13.51
C ALA A 115 6.87 1.76 -13.68
N ARG A 116 7.51 2.28 -14.71
CA ARG A 116 8.87 1.84 -15.11
C ARG A 116 9.97 2.61 -14.40
N ASP A 117 9.68 3.84 -14.00
CA ASP A 117 10.63 4.76 -13.40
C ASP A 117 9.93 5.71 -12.41
N LYS A 118 10.73 6.60 -11.80
CA LYS A 118 10.22 7.60 -10.86
C LYS A 118 9.16 8.53 -11.47
N TYR A 119 9.24 8.82 -12.77
CA TYR A 119 8.29 9.73 -13.42
C TYR A 119 6.92 9.09 -13.52
N ASP A 120 6.88 7.82 -13.93
CA ASP A 120 5.64 7.04 -14.01
C ASP A 120 4.95 6.92 -12.64
N ILE A 121 5.74 6.74 -11.57
CA ILE A 121 5.20 6.66 -10.20
C ILE A 121 4.57 7.98 -9.79
N ILE A 122 5.29 9.11 -9.95
CA ILE A 122 4.77 10.43 -9.61
C ILE A 122 3.57 10.80 -10.50
N ALA A 123 3.57 10.42 -11.79
CA ALA A 123 2.42 10.57 -12.68
C ALA A 123 1.17 9.85 -12.12
N GLU A 124 1.33 8.64 -11.60
CA GLU A 124 0.23 7.90 -10.97
C GLU A 124 -0.23 8.53 -9.65
N MET A 125 0.68 9.13 -8.88
CA MET A 125 0.31 9.93 -7.71
C MET A 125 -0.52 11.15 -8.13
N VAL A 126 -0.13 11.86 -9.19
CA VAL A 126 -0.88 13.00 -9.74
C VAL A 126 -2.26 12.60 -10.24
N ASN A 127 -2.33 11.50 -11.00
CA ASN A 127 -3.57 10.90 -11.47
C ASN A 127 -4.53 10.61 -10.30
N THR A 128 -3.99 10.08 -9.21
CA THR A 128 -4.78 9.69 -8.04
C THR A 128 -5.20 10.88 -7.17
N LEU A 129 -4.28 11.79 -6.87
CA LEU A 129 -4.42 12.76 -5.79
C LEU A 129 -4.74 14.17 -6.26
N GLY A 130 -4.27 14.56 -7.44
CA GLY A 130 -4.32 15.95 -7.90
C GLY A 130 -2.95 16.48 -8.27
N VAL A 131 -2.86 17.80 -8.42
CA VAL A 131 -1.63 18.50 -8.77
C VAL A 131 -0.60 18.40 -7.63
N LEU A 132 0.67 18.24 -7.99
CA LEU A 132 1.78 18.31 -7.03
C LEU A 132 1.89 19.71 -6.41
N PRO A 133 2.48 19.84 -5.21
CA PRO A 133 2.96 21.12 -4.73
C PRO A 133 3.88 21.81 -5.75
N ALA A 134 3.77 23.13 -5.88
CA ALA A 134 4.49 23.90 -6.89
C ALA A 134 6.02 23.65 -6.87
N ARG A 135 6.60 23.49 -5.67
CA ARG A 135 8.04 23.22 -5.52
C ARG A 135 8.51 21.89 -6.14
N TRP A 136 7.62 20.92 -6.28
CA TRP A 136 7.88 19.62 -6.90
C TRP A 136 7.42 19.57 -8.36
N TRP A 137 6.41 20.37 -8.71
CA TRP A 137 5.88 20.42 -10.06
C TRP A 137 6.94 20.83 -11.08
N ASP A 138 7.68 21.91 -10.81
CA ASP A 138 8.68 22.43 -11.76
C ASP A 138 9.82 21.44 -11.98
N SER A 139 10.29 20.75 -10.93
CA SER A 139 11.35 19.76 -11.06
C SER A 139 10.89 18.51 -11.80
N TRP A 140 9.65 18.06 -11.59
CA TRP A 140 9.11 16.88 -12.24
C TRP A 140 8.64 17.14 -13.69
N ALA A 141 8.00 18.27 -13.97
CA ALA A 141 7.46 18.59 -15.30
C ALA A 141 8.56 18.82 -16.35
N ASN A 142 9.74 19.27 -15.94
CA ASN A 142 10.89 19.48 -16.83
C ASN A 142 11.48 18.18 -17.39
N ASP A 143 11.10 17.03 -16.84
CA ASP A 143 11.78 15.77 -17.09
C ASP A 143 11.05 14.82 -18.07
N GLY A 144 9.97 15.28 -18.73
CA GLY A 144 9.60 14.72 -20.02
C GLY A 144 8.25 14.01 -20.15
N GLU A 145 7.20 14.44 -19.47
CA GLU A 145 5.83 14.14 -19.89
C GLU A 145 4.92 15.37 -19.79
N SER A 146 4.08 15.59 -20.80
CA SER A 146 3.20 16.76 -20.86
C SER A 146 1.91 16.50 -20.09
N PHE A 147 1.81 17.12 -18.92
CA PHE A 147 0.57 17.27 -18.15
C PHE A 147 0.01 18.68 -18.35
N GLU A 148 -1.31 18.80 -18.38
CA GLU A 148 -1.98 20.08 -18.29
C GLU A 148 -1.69 20.73 -16.91
N PRO A 149 -1.75 22.08 -16.79
CA PRO A 149 -1.56 22.76 -15.51
C PRO A 149 -2.53 22.31 -14.39
N ASN A 150 -3.65 21.69 -14.75
CA ASN A 150 -4.63 21.10 -13.82
C ASN A 150 -4.25 19.66 -13.35
N GLY A 151 -3.08 19.15 -13.76
CA GLY A 151 -2.60 17.81 -13.42
C GLY A 151 -3.25 16.68 -14.23
N GLU A 152 -4.01 16.99 -15.28
CA GLU A 152 -4.53 15.99 -16.21
C GLU A 152 -3.48 15.64 -17.26
N ARG A 153 -3.42 14.36 -17.63
CA ARG A 153 -2.48 13.93 -18.67
C ARG A 153 -2.98 14.40 -20.03
N LEU A 154 -2.11 14.94 -20.88
CA LEU A 154 -2.49 15.25 -22.26
C LEU A 154 -3.02 13.99 -22.97
N SER A 155 -4.19 14.11 -23.60
CA SER A 155 -4.99 13.00 -24.16
C SER A 155 -4.23 12.09 -25.12
N ASP A 156 -3.22 12.64 -25.79
CA ASP A 156 -2.51 12.02 -26.90
C ASP A 156 -1.35 11.13 -26.42
N PHE A 157 -0.99 11.19 -25.13
CA PHE A 157 0.12 10.45 -24.52
C PHE A 157 -0.36 9.27 -23.67
N ARG A 158 -1.27 8.46 -24.21
CA ARG A 158 -1.62 7.16 -23.64
C ARG A 158 -0.58 6.13 -24.04
N ARG A 159 0.29 5.71 -23.12
CA ARG A 159 1.11 4.51 -23.35
C ARG A 159 0.16 3.30 -23.47
N THR A 160 0.47 2.36 -24.35
CA THR A 160 -0.33 1.12 -24.47
C THR A 160 -0.42 0.42 -23.13
N GLY A 161 -1.64 0.19 -22.64
CA GLY A 161 -1.88 -0.44 -21.33
C GLY A 161 -1.98 0.53 -20.14
N THR A 162 -1.81 1.85 -20.33
CA THR A 162 -2.06 2.82 -19.25
C THR A 162 -3.53 2.72 -18.80
N PRO A 163 -3.81 2.44 -17.51
CA PRO A 163 -5.17 2.42 -17.01
C PRO A 163 -5.83 3.80 -17.19
N PRO A 164 -7.17 3.85 -17.32
CA PRO A 164 -7.86 5.13 -17.42
C PRO A 164 -7.53 6.01 -16.21
N PHE A 165 -7.42 7.31 -16.46
CA PHE A 165 -7.24 8.33 -15.44
C PHE A 165 -8.37 8.21 -14.42
N ARG A 166 -8.02 8.04 -13.14
CA ARG A 166 -8.96 7.80 -12.04
C ARG A 166 -8.44 8.46 -10.77
N ARG A 167 -9.17 9.49 -10.33
CA ARG A 167 -8.99 10.11 -9.01
C ARG A 167 -9.27 9.09 -7.90
N LEU A 168 -8.76 9.35 -6.71
CA LEU A 168 -8.97 8.50 -5.53
C LEU A 168 -10.44 8.14 -5.30
N HIS A 169 -11.37 9.09 -5.45
CA HIS A 169 -12.81 8.82 -5.33
C HIS A 169 -13.27 7.71 -6.29
N GLN A 170 -12.94 7.81 -7.57
CA GLN A 170 -13.30 6.80 -8.57
C GLN A 170 -12.62 5.45 -8.26
N ARG A 171 -11.38 5.48 -7.78
CA ARG A 171 -10.67 4.27 -7.34
C ARG A 171 -11.40 3.58 -6.18
N LEU A 172 -11.84 4.34 -5.18
CA LEU A 172 -12.66 3.84 -4.06
C LEU A 172 -14.03 3.34 -4.53
N TRP A 173 -14.66 4.04 -5.46
CA TRP A 173 -15.92 3.63 -6.07
C TRP A 173 -15.79 2.29 -6.80
N ASP A 174 -14.75 2.12 -7.62
CA ASP A 174 -14.46 0.87 -8.33
C ASP A 174 -14.15 -0.28 -7.34
N MET A 175 -13.67 0.05 -6.13
CA MET A 175 -13.50 -0.92 -5.04
C MET A 175 -14.80 -1.23 -4.28
N GLY A 176 -15.88 -0.48 -4.50
CA GLY A 176 -17.13 -0.43 -3.71
C GLY A 176 -17.87 -1.74 -3.49
N ARG A 177 -17.33 -2.85 -3.99
CA ARG A 177 -17.83 -4.23 -3.85
C ARG A 177 -19.28 -4.35 -4.35
N GLY A 178 -19.62 -3.53 -5.34
CA GLY A 178 -20.86 -3.44 -6.10
C GLY A 178 -20.67 -2.49 -7.31
N GLU A 179 -21.53 -2.59 -8.32
CA GLU A 179 -21.43 -1.81 -9.58
C GLU A 179 -22.32 -0.56 -9.59
N THR A 180 -23.23 -0.44 -8.61
CA THR A 180 -24.21 0.64 -8.48
C THR A 180 -24.29 1.16 -7.04
N PRO A 181 -24.84 2.38 -6.80
CA PRO A 181 -25.09 2.86 -5.44
C PRO A 181 -25.89 1.88 -4.57
N GLU A 182 -26.80 1.10 -5.16
CA GLU A 182 -27.62 0.12 -4.46
C GLU A 182 -26.87 -1.16 -4.11
N THR A 183 -25.81 -1.48 -4.85
CA THR A 183 -25.00 -2.68 -4.66
C THR A 183 -23.68 -2.40 -3.95
N CYS A 184 -23.29 -1.12 -3.81
CA CYS A 184 -22.13 -0.69 -3.06
C CYS A 184 -22.25 -1.13 -1.60
N GLN A 185 -21.21 -1.80 -1.09
CA GLN A 185 -21.20 -2.29 0.29
C GLN A 185 -20.86 -1.19 1.30
N TRP A 186 -20.32 -0.06 0.83
CA TRP A 186 -20.09 1.11 1.65
C TRP A 186 -21.39 1.89 1.83
N ASN A 187 -21.65 2.39 3.03
CA ASN A 187 -22.80 3.22 3.33
C ASN A 187 -22.63 4.63 2.73
N ILE A 188 -22.97 4.78 1.45
CA ILE A 188 -22.90 6.05 0.72
C ILE A 188 -23.82 7.10 1.35
N ALA A 189 -25.08 6.74 1.61
CA ALA A 189 -26.07 7.66 2.18
C ALA A 189 -25.69 8.16 3.58
N GLY A 190 -25.03 7.31 4.37
CA GLY A 190 -24.50 7.66 5.69
C GLY A 190 -23.15 8.36 5.66
N GLY A 191 -22.50 8.49 4.50
CA GLY A 191 -21.21 9.17 4.33
C GLY A 191 -19.96 8.32 4.54
N GLU A 192 -20.07 7.00 4.63
CA GLU A 192 -18.92 6.11 4.91
C GLU A 192 -17.83 6.21 3.84
N LEU A 193 -18.23 6.18 2.56
CA LEU A 193 -17.29 6.26 1.44
C LEU A 193 -16.53 7.59 1.46
N GLN A 194 -17.23 8.69 1.75
CA GLN A 194 -16.61 10.02 1.83
C GLN A 194 -15.66 10.12 3.03
N ALA A 195 -16.06 9.57 4.18
CA ALA A 195 -15.21 9.53 5.36
C ALA A 195 -13.96 8.68 5.12
N LEU A 196 -14.09 7.53 4.43
CA LEU A 196 -12.96 6.69 4.02
C LEU A 196 -12.03 7.43 3.04
N GLU A 197 -12.59 8.15 2.06
CA GLU A 197 -11.79 8.96 1.15
C GLU A 197 -11.01 10.03 1.91
N ASN A 198 -11.66 10.78 2.80
CA ASN A 198 -11.00 11.81 3.60
C ASN A 198 -9.92 11.22 4.51
N PHE A 199 -10.19 10.04 5.10
CA PHE A 199 -9.24 9.30 5.91
C PHE A 199 -7.98 8.91 5.13
N LEU A 200 -8.15 8.35 3.93
CA LEU A 200 -7.03 8.01 3.06
C LEU A 200 -6.29 9.27 2.60
N ARG A 201 -6.99 10.31 2.11
CA ARG A 201 -6.37 11.60 1.70
C ARG A 201 -5.53 12.23 2.80
N GLY A 202 -5.99 12.15 4.05
CA GLY A 202 -5.24 12.61 5.21
C GLY A 202 -3.93 11.83 5.45
N MET A 203 -3.83 10.58 5.00
CA MET A 203 -2.58 9.81 5.07
C MET A 203 -1.66 10.06 3.87
N ILE A 204 -2.22 10.16 2.67
CA ILE A 204 -1.49 10.26 1.41
C ILE A 204 -1.47 11.69 0.85
N ALA A 205 -1.43 12.69 1.72
CA ALA A 205 -1.20 14.07 1.31
C ALA A 205 0.23 14.22 0.77
N PHE A 206 0.42 15.01 -0.29
CA PHE A 206 1.74 15.21 -0.89
C PHE A 206 2.72 15.77 0.13
N GLU A 207 2.36 16.88 0.76
CA GLU A 207 3.17 17.52 1.78
C GLU A 207 3.19 16.71 3.08
N PRO A 208 4.38 16.38 3.64
CA PRO A 208 4.47 15.65 4.90
C PRO A 208 3.75 16.35 6.07
N ILE A 209 3.75 17.69 6.07
CA ILE A 209 3.12 18.49 7.13
C ILE A 209 1.59 18.46 7.07
N ASP A 210 1.02 18.17 5.90
CA ASP A 210 -0.43 18.07 5.70
C ASP A 210 -0.97 16.67 6.02
N ARG A 211 -0.07 15.70 6.29
CA ARG A 211 -0.47 14.35 6.68
C ARG A 211 -0.92 14.32 8.13
N LEU A 212 -2.05 13.65 8.37
CA LEU A 212 -2.56 13.41 9.71
C LEU A 212 -1.61 12.49 10.49
N THR A 213 -1.43 12.78 11.77
CA THR A 213 -0.72 11.87 12.68
C THR A 213 -1.58 10.64 12.97
N ALA A 214 -0.96 9.56 13.47
CA ALA A 214 -1.68 8.37 13.91
C ALA A 214 -2.78 8.70 14.95
N GLU A 215 -2.50 9.62 15.87
CA GLU A 215 -3.48 10.09 16.86
C GLU A 215 -4.68 10.79 16.21
N GLN A 216 -4.43 11.71 15.28
CA GLN A 216 -5.48 12.41 14.53
C GLN A 216 -6.30 11.44 13.67
N LEU A 217 -5.66 10.43 13.09
CA LEU A 217 -6.32 9.39 12.31
C LEU A 217 -7.27 8.55 13.19
N MET A 218 -6.85 8.17 14.40
CA MET A 218 -7.71 7.47 15.35
C MET A 218 -8.94 8.29 15.77
N ALA A 219 -8.81 9.63 15.78
CA ALA A 219 -9.91 10.56 16.06
C ALA A 219 -10.73 10.96 14.81
N SER A 220 -10.41 10.42 13.63
CA SER A 220 -11.11 10.75 12.39
C SER A 220 -12.55 10.24 12.37
N GLU A 221 -13.38 10.87 11.54
CA GLU A 221 -14.77 10.48 11.37
C GLU A 221 -14.91 9.01 10.96
N TYR A 222 -14.07 8.54 10.04
CA TYR A 222 -14.09 7.14 9.56
C TYR A 222 -13.84 6.16 10.72
N MET A 223 -12.83 6.44 11.54
CA MET A 223 -12.46 5.59 12.67
C MET A 223 -13.56 5.56 13.73
N ILE A 224 -14.10 6.71 14.11
CA ILE A 224 -15.09 6.82 15.19
C ILE A 224 -16.45 6.23 14.79
N LYS A 225 -16.95 6.51 13.58
CA LYS A 225 -18.31 6.12 13.18
C LYS A 225 -18.38 4.71 12.59
N TRP A 226 -17.32 4.24 11.92
CA TRP A 226 -17.36 2.96 11.20
C TRP A 226 -16.33 1.94 11.70
N ALA A 227 -15.03 2.28 11.67
CA ALA A 227 -13.98 1.27 11.88
C ALA A 227 -13.94 0.73 13.32
N LEU A 228 -13.87 1.61 14.34
CA LEU A 228 -13.85 1.20 15.75
C LEU A 228 -15.14 0.48 16.15
N PRO A 229 -16.35 0.97 15.83
CA PRO A 229 -17.58 0.23 16.11
C PRO A 229 -17.64 -1.14 15.43
N ALA A 230 -17.10 -1.28 14.20
CA ALA A 230 -17.01 -2.56 13.52
C ALA A 230 -16.07 -3.53 14.25
N TRP A 231 -14.89 -3.05 14.63
CA TRP A 231 -13.92 -3.80 15.42
C TRP A 231 -14.50 -4.24 16.77
N GLU A 232 -15.15 -3.35 17.52
CA GLU A 232 -15.78 -3.69 18.79
C GLU A 232 -16.88 -4.75 18.64
N ARG A 233 -17.70 -4.67 17.58
CA ARG A 233 -18.72 -5.69 17.29
C ARG A 233 -18.07 -7.05 17.04
N GLN A 234 -16.92 -7.08 16.34
CA GLN A 234 -16.14 -8.29 16.13
C GLN A 234 -15.60 -8.84 17.46
N MET A 235 -15.02 -7.99 18.31
CA MET A 235 -14.51 -8.39 19.62
C MET A 235 -15.60 -8.95 20.54
N ARG A 236 -16.77 -8.31 20.60
CA ARG A 236 -17.92 -8.82 21.38
C ARG A 236 -18.42 -10.18 20.87
N ARG A 237 -18.45 -10.40 19.55
CA ARG A 237 -18.79 -11.71 18.98
C ARG A 237 -17.79 -12.77 19.43
N LYS A 238 -16.49 -12.46 19.41
CA LYS A 238 -15.42 -13.36 19.88
C LYS A 238 -15.58 -13.74 21.35
N GLU A 239 -15.90 -12.79 22.21
CA GLU A 239 -16.14 -13.06 23.64
C GLU A 239 -17.38 -13.93 23.86
N GLY A 240 -18.49 -13.65 23.17
CA GLY A 240 -19.71 -14.46 23.25
C GLY A 240 -19.54 -15.89 22.72
N LEU A 241 -18.64 -16.10 21.76
CA LEU A 241 -18.25 -17.42 21.24
C LEU A 241 -17.36 -18.22 22.21
N LYS A 242 -16.68 -17.58 23.18
CA LYS A 242 -15.88 -18.27 24.20
C LYS A 242 -16.69 -18.77 25.40
N ILE A 243 -17.92 -18.30 25.56
CA ILE A 243 -18.80 -18.62 26.71
C ILE A 243 -19.80 -19.75 26.37
N ARG A 244 -19.81 -20.22 25.13
CA ARG A 244 -20.57 -21.41 24.68
C ARG A 244 -19.63 -22.59 24.48
#